data_AF-A0AAU2PNS1-F1
#
_entry.id   AF-A0AAU2PNS1-F1
#
_cell.length_a   1.000
_cell.length_b   1.000
_cell.length_c   1.000
_cell.angle_alpha   90.00
_cell.angle_beta   90.00
_cell.angle_gamma   90.00
#
_symmetry.space_group_name_H-M   'P 1'
#
loop_
_entity.id
_entity.type
_entity.pdbx_description
1 polymer ?
#
loop_
_entity_poly.entity_id
_entity_poly.type
_entity_poly.pdbx_seq_one_letter_code
_entity_poly.pdbx_strand_id
1 'polypeptide(L)'
;MTDEATGRAHDRLTRRQLGRRVAALGGALAIAPFPAGPAASAAAAGGTGGGLPTLRHGSAGRAGLLSGHLRQLVADAEAFLGPSPRHPWYAGAVLLAGRGGTVALHQPIGMAVRYAAYDEKTDTGVEFPADQQIAAAEDTVYDLASVSKLFTSILAVQQIERGALALEATVASYLPEFAGGGKQTITIRQLLTHTSGFRAWIPLYNAPTHEGKLQLIWNEAPLNPPGTKYLYSDLNLISLQLVLEKITGRSLDTLLHEEITAPLGMHRTRYNPPAAWKPKIAATEDARLPWSGLNRGLVWGEVHDENAYSLGGVAGHAGVFSCAWDLAILGRTLLNGGAYGSARILEPETVDLMFTDFNTAFPGDEHGLGFELYQHWYMGAMATPRTAGHTGFTGTSLVLDPTTDSFLIVLGNSVHPARSWRSGSAPRVAAANNLARAVPVRPARGRTSWFSGMTNTTTATLTLPALDTATATATGPVRLRCALWWDTEPQADRLSLETSADGGTTWQPVPFTTTPHGEEPQEHPTGSVTGWSGRVWHRLTADLPQARQLTTRWRYATDQLYVGRGAYVDALRVDSGDQVLFDEARPADAARIVAVGWVASRD
;
A
#
# COMPACT_ATOMS: atom_id res chain seq x y z
N MET A 1 50.35 -35.05 -24.30
CA MET A 1 49.30 -36.02 -24.66
C MET A 1 48.59 -36.37 -23.35
N THR A 2 47.37 -35.93 -23.04
CA THR A 2 46.31 -35.18 -23.72
C THR A 2 45.51 -34.48 -22.63
N ASP A 3 45.15 -33.22 -22.86
CA ASP A 3 44.21 -32.41 -22.07
C ASP A 3 42.80 -33.02 -22.07
N GLU A 4 42.11 -32.96 -20.94
CA GLU A 4 40.64 -32.91 -20.92
C GLU A 4 40.17 -31.92 -19.84
N ALA A 5 39.76 -30.75 -20.33
CA ALA A 5 39.10 -29.70 -19.57
C ALA A 5 37.59 -29.99 -19.48
N THR A 6 37.00 -29.90 -18.30
CA THR A 6 35.56 -29.66 -18.16
C THR A 6 35.30 -28.62 -17.07
N GLY A 7 34.88 -27.43 -17.53
CA GLY A 7 34.42 -26.34 -16.67
C GLY A 7 33.07 -26.64 -16.04
N ARG A 8 32.94 -26.39 -14.74
CA ARG A 8 31.64 -26.30 -14.06
C ARG A 8 31.09 -24.89 -14.25
N ALA A 9 30.06 -24.78 -15.09
CA ALA A 9 29.25 -23.58 -15.19
C ALA A 9 28.39 -23.42 -13.92
N HIS A 10 28.39 -22.21 -13.36
CA HIS A 10 27.44 -21.78 -12.34
C HIS A 10 26.04 -21.75 -12.95
N ASP A 11 25.16 -22.64 -12.47
CA ASP A 11 23.77 -22.71 -12.91
C ASP A 11 22.97 -21.58 -12.23
N ARG A 12 22.77 -20.47 -12.96
CA ARG A 12 21.90 -19.36 -12.52
C ARG A 12 20.45 -19.81 -12.66
N LEU A 13 19.72 -19.80 -11.54
CA LEU A 13 18.30 -20.12 -11.47
C LEU A 13 17.50 -19.26 -12.47
N THR A 14 16.78 -19.91 -13.39
CA THR A 14 15.92 -19.23 -14.37
C THR A 14 14.47 -19.13 -13.87
N ARG A 15 13.73 -18.10 -14.33
CA ARG A 15 12.31 -17.82 -14.01
C ARG A 15 11.39 -19.05 -13.99
N ARG A 16 11.69 -20.09 -14.78
CA ARG A 16 10.90 -21.32 -14.87
C ARG A 16 11.08 -22.28 -13.68
N GLN A 17 12.20 -22.23 -12.97
CA GLN A 17 12.49 -23.14 -11.86
C GLN A 17 11.87 -22.66 -10.53
N LEU A 18 11.73 -21.35 -10.32
CA LEU A 18 10.96 -20.81 -9.18
C LEU A 18 9.46 -21.06 -9.32
N GLY A 19 8.89 -20.80 -10.51
CA GLY A 19 7.45 -20.99 -10.74
C GLY A 19 6.97 -22.44 -10.62
N ARG A 20 7.83 -23.42 -10.92
CA ARG A 20 7.47 -24.85 -10.85
C ARG A 20 7.52 -25.47 -9.45
N ARG A 21 8.25 -24.88 -8.50
CA ARG A 21 8.27 -25.37 -7.11
C ARG A 21 7.19 -24.74 -6.23
N VAL A 22 6.71 -23.54 -6.57
CA VAL A 22 5.56 -22.92 -5.88
C VAL A 22 4.24 -23.59 -6.29
N ALA A 23 4.10 -24.03 -7.53
CA ALA A 23 2.86 -24.66 -8.02
C ALA A 23 2.62 -26.12 -7.57
N ALA A 24 3.62 -26.80 -6.99
CA ALA A 24 3.56 -28.26 -6.78
C ALA A 24 3.06 -28.73 -5.39
N LEU A 25 2.81 -27.82 -4.43
CA LEU A 25 2.38 -28.20 -3.07
C LEU A 25 1.22 -27.35 -2.51
N GLY A 26 0.63 -26.46 -3.31
CA GLY A 26 -0.69 -25.90 -3.02
C GLY A 26 -1.76 -26.92 -3.37
N GLY A 27 -2.43 -27.50 -2.37
CA GLY A 27 -3.57 -28.37 -2.57
C GLY A 27 -4.61 -27.74 -3.50
N ALA A 28 -5.16 -28.56 -4.39
CA ALA A 28 -6.03 -28.19 -5.51
C ALA A 28 -7.04 -27.07 -5.19
N LEU A 29 -6.70 -25.85 -5.64
CA LEU A 29 -7.64 -24.78 -5.94
C LEU A 29 -7.19 -24.23 -7.28
N ALA A 30 -8.10 -24.25 -8.25
CA ALA A 30 -7.84 -23.80 -9.61
C ALA A 30 -7.33 -22.35 -9.57
N ILE A 31 -6.05 -22.17 -9.85
CA ILE A 31 -5.47 -20.88 -10.21
C ILE A 31 -6.10 -20.54 -11.55
N ALA A 32 -7.21 -19.82 -11.54
CA ALA A 32 -7.60 -19.04 -12.70
C ALA A 32 -6.43 -18.07 -12.93
N PRO A 33 -5.79 -18.07 -14.12
CA PRO A 33 -4.80 -17.07 -14.42
C PRO A 33 -5.51 -15.72 -14.39
N PHE A 34 -5.21 -14.90 -13.38
CA PHE A 34 -5.46 -13.47 -13.52
C PHE A 34 -4.76 -13.05 -14.82
N PRO A 35 -5.45 -12.37 -15.74
CA PRO A 35 -4.76 -11.79 -16.87
C PRO A 35 -3.73 -10.83 -16.27
N ALA A 36 -2.46 -11.20 -16.41
CA ALA A 36 -1.39 -10.23 -16.38
C ALA A 36 -1.65 -9.32 -17.58
N GLY A 37 -2.58 -8.36 -17.40
CA GLY A 37 -2.70 -7.23 -18.29
C GLY A 37 -1.31 -6.62 -18.42
N PRO A 38 -0.97 -6.03 -19.56
CA PRO A 38 0.36 -5.51 -19.77
C PRO A 38 0.60 -4.44 -18.71
N ALA A 39 1.33 -4.79 -17.65
CA ALA A 39 2.33 -3.89 -17.15
C ALA A 39 3.09 -3.52 -18.41
N ALA A 40 2.83 -2.33 -18.92
CA ALA A 40 3.72 -1.67 -19.84
C ALA A 40 5.02 -1.54 -19.05
N SER A 41 5.80 -2.62 -19.07
CA SER A 41 7.17 -2.58 -18.68
C SER A 41 7.71 -1.51 -19.58
N ALA A 42 8.11 -0.38 -19.00
CA ALA A 42 9.19 0.39 -19.55
C ALA A 42 10.46 -0.48 -19.44
N ALA A 43 10.45 -1.63 -20.11
CA ALA A 43 11.61 -2.46 -20.31
C ALA A 43 12.39 -1.79 -21.43
N ALA A 44 13.51 -1.22 -21.00
CA ALA A 44 14.71 -1.09 -21.81
C ALA A 44 14.56 -0.31 -23.12
N ALA A 45 14.65 1.02 -23.02
CA ALA A 45 15.58 1.69 -23.92
C ALA A 45 16.98 1.14 -23.58
N GLY A 46 17.46 0.21 -24.41
CA GLY A 46 18.81 -0.31 -24.35
C GLY A 46 19.81 0.83 -24.51
N GLY A 47 20.32 1.32 -23.39
CA GLY A 47 21.45 2.24 -23.30
C GLY A 47 22.50 1.60 -22.41
N THR A 48 23.50 0.97 -23.02
CA THR A 48 24.73 0.58 -22.34
C THR A 48 25.43 1.84 -21.84
N GLY A 49 25.35 2.11 -20.52
CA GLY A 49 26.24 3.08 -19.84
C GLY A 49 25.62 4.11 -18.88
N GLY A 50 24.31 4.12 -18.61
CA GLY A 50 23.69 5.06 -17.65
C GLY A 50 23.05 4.34 -16.46
N GLY A 51 23.39 4.73 -15.22
CA GLY A 51 22.78 4.16 -14.00
C GLY A 51 21.24 4.31 -13.95
N LEU A 52 20.58 3.49 -13.15
CA LEU A 52 19.12 3.55 -12.99
C LEU A 52 18.68 4.88 -12.35
N PRO A 53 17.44 5.35 -12.61
CA PRO A 53 16.98 6.65 -12.14
C PRO A 53 17.10 6.79 -10.61
N THR A 54 17.82 7.83 -10.17
CA THR A 54 17.84 8.29 -8.78
C THR A 54 16.76 9.35 -8.55
N LEU A 55 16.45 9.60 -7.28
CA LEU A 55 15.49 10.63 -6.90
C LEU A 55 16.06 12.03 -7.13
N ARG A 56 15.17 12.93 -7.50
CA ARG A 56 15.37 14.38 -7.54
C ARG A 56 14.09 15.08 -7.11
N HIS A 57 14.21 16.26 -6.52
CA HIS A 57 13.06 17.14 -6.37
C HIS A 57 12.58 17.64 -7.74
N GLY A 58 11.28 17.89 -7.86
CA GLY A 58 10.70 18.52 -9.05
C GLY A 58 9.24 18.88 -8.87
N SER A 59 8.68 19.61 -9.84
CA SER A 59 7.25 19.94 -9.83
C SER A 59 6.37 18.70 -10.02
N ALA A 60 5.11 18.78 -9.56
CA ALA A 60 4.07 17.78 -9.85
C ALA A 60 3.97 17.44 -11.34
N GLY A 61 3.96 18.45 -12.23
CA GLY A 61 3.87 18.24 -13.68
C GLY A 61 5.03 17.41 -14.25
N ARG A 62 6.26 17.61 -13.74
CA ARG A 62 7.44 16.80 -14.09
C ARG A 62 7.30 15.34 -13.66
N ALA A 63 6.62 15.10 -12.53
CA ALA A 63 6.29 13.76 -12.06
C ALA A 63 5.09 13.14 -12.79
N GLY A 64 4.42 13.89 -13.70
CA GLY A 64 3.16 13.44 -14.30
C GLY A 64 2.01 13.38 -13.29
N LEU A 65 2.01 14.30 -12.33
CA LEU A 65 1.03 14.44 -11.26
C LEU A 65 0.30 15.79 -11.33
N LEU A 66 -0.97 15.79 -10.91
CA LEU A 66 -1.80 16.98 -10.81
C LEU A 66 -1.49 17.74 -9.52
N SER A 67 -1.00 18.98 -9.65
CA SER A 67 -0.55 19.78 -8.49
C SER A 67 -1.68 20.13 -7.50
N GLY A 68 -2.93 20.21 -7.98
CA GLY A 68 -4.09 20.52 -7.13
C GLY A 68 -4.28 19.47 -6.02
N HIS A 69 -4.18 18.20 -6.37
CA HIS A 69 -4.34 17.11 -5.41
C HIS A 69 -3.16 17.00 -4.43
N LEU A 70 -1.93 17.34 -4.85
CA LEU A 70 -0.81 17.41 -3.91
C LEU A 70 -0.94 18.56 -2.91
N ARG A 71 -1.55 19.69 -3.29
CA ARG A 71 -1.87 20.76 -2.33
C ARG A 71 -2.96 20.33 -1.35
N GLN A 72 -4.00 19.66 -1.85
CA GLN A 72 -5.06 19.13 -1.01
C GLN A 72 -4.53 18.07 -0.03
N LEU A 73 -3.58 17.23 -0.46
CA LEU A 73 -2.88 16.27 0.38
C LEU A 73 -2.29 16.95 1.63
N VAL A 74 -1.57 18.06 1.45
CA VAL A 74 -0.98 18.83 2.55
C VAL A 74 -2.07 19.46 3.42
N ALA A 75 -3.06 20.11 2.82
CA ALA A 75 -4.13 20.78 3.56
C ALA A 75 -4.94 19.79 4.43
N ASP A 76 -5.26 18.61 3.89
CA ASP A 76 -5.96 17.55 4.62
C ASP A 76 -5.09 17.01 5.75
N ALA A 77 -3.78 16.84 5.54
CA ALA A 77 -2.86 16.43 6.58
C ALA A 77 -2.75 17.48 7.71
N GLU A 78 -2.63 18.77 7.38
CA GLU A 78 -2.58 19.85 8.38
C GLU A 78 -3.83 19.90 9.26
N ALA A 79 -5.01 19.51 8.75
CA ALA A 79 -6.22 19.40 9.56
C ALA A 79 -6.07 18.43 10.75
N PHE A 80 -5.23 17.39 10.63
CA PHE A 80 -4.96 16.42 11.69
C PHE A 80 -3.96 16.90 12.75
N LEU A 81 -3.39 18.11 12.61
CA LEU A 81 -2.69 18.82 13.70
C LEU A 81 -3.66 19.40 14.74
N GLY A 82 -4.94 19.52 14.38
CA GLY A 82 -6.03 19.86 15.27
C GLY A 82 -6.80 18.62 15.77
N PRO A 83 -7.82 18.80 16.63
CA PRO A 83 -8.64 17.71 17.17
C PRO A 83 -9.23 16.79 16.10
N SER A 84 -8.94 15.49 16.17
CA SER A 84 -9.45 14.47 15.25
C SER A 84 -9.57 13.08 15.91
N PRO A 85 -10.71 12.75 16.57
CA PRO A 85 -11.88 13.60 16.81
C PRO A 85 -11.74 14.48 18.07
N ARG A 86 -10.93 14.08 19.06
CA ARG A 86 -10.72 14.81 20.31
C ARG A 86 -9.31 15.39 20.42
N HIS A 87 -8.32 14.58 20.06
CA HIS A 87 -6.89 14.92 20.13
C HIS A 87 -6.32 15.03 18.73
N PRO A 88 -5.21 15.77 18.53
CA PRO A 88 -4.49 15.72 17.26
C PRO A 88 -4.02 14.30 16.97
N TRP A 89 -4.03 13.91 15.69
CA TRP A 89 -3.55 12.57 15.31
C TRP A 89 -2.03 12.47 15.37
N TYR A 90 -1.32 13.60 15.23
CA TYR A 90 0.11 13.76 15.53
C TYR A 90 0.41 15.17 16.02
N ALA A 91 1.54 15.35 16.70
CA ALA A 91 2.05 16.70 16.99
C ALA A 91 2.67 17.34 15.73
N GLY A 92 3.20 16.52 14.81
CA GLY A 92 3.76 16.92 13.53
C GLY A 92 4.07 15.73 12.63
N ALA A 93 4.33 16.01 11.36
CA ALA A 93 4.67 14.99 10.38
C ALA A 93 5.54 15.54 9.25
N VAL A 94 6.15 14.62 8.49
CA VAL A 94 6.74 14.89 7.18
C VAL A 94 6.01 14.06 6.12
N LEU A 95 5.48 14.74 5.11
CA LEU A 95 4.79 14.15 3.96
C LEU A 95 5.76 14.15 2.78
N LEU A 96 5.96 13.01 2.12
CA LEU A 96 6.75 12.93 0.90
C LEU A 96 6.03 12.07 -0.13
N ALA A 97 5.79 12.63 -1.31
CA ALA A 97 5.11 11.93 -2.40
C ALA A 97 5.80 12.16 -3.74
N GLY A 98 5.78 11.15 -4.60
CA GLY A 98 6.40 11.23 -5.90
C GLY A 98 5.97 10.13 -6.87
N ARG A 99 6.48 10.25 -8.09
CA ARG A 99 6.24 9.30 -9.17
C ARG A 99 7.48 9.22 -10.07
N GLY A 100 7.86 8.01 -10.46
CA GLY A 100 9.14 7.76 -11.13
C GLY A 100 10.32 8.25 -10.30
N GLY A 101 11.31 8.86 -10.95
CA GLY A 101 12.46 9.46 -10.27
C GLY A 101 12.21 10.85 -9.67
N THR A 102 10.98 11.34 -9.59
CA THR A 102 10.68 12.72 -9.15
C THR A 102 9.91 12.73 -7.82
N VAL A 103 10.50 13.34 -6.80
CA VAL A 103 9.79 13.75 -5.57
C VAL A 103 9.06 15.05 -5.85
N ALA A 104 7.73 14.99 -5.89
CA ALA A 104 6.85 16.11 -6.24
C ALA A 104 6.37 16.91 -5.02
N LEU A 105 6.41 16.28 -3.85
CA LEU A 105 6.04 16.85 -2.57
C LEU A 105 7.02 16.35 -1.52
N HIS A 106 7.56 17.25 -0.70
CA HIS A 106 8.32 16.96 0.52
C HIS A 106 8.02 18.10 1.49
N GLN A 107 7.11 17.87 2.43
CA GLN A 107 6.52 18.93 3.23
C GLN A 107 6.49 18.53 4.71
N PRO A 108 7.26 19.21 5.58
CA PRO A 108 7.06 19.12 7.02
C PRO A 108 5.85 19.94 7.46
N ILE A 109 5.14 19.46 8.48
CA ILE A 109 4.01 20.12 9.14
C ILE A 109 4.09 19.92 10.66
N GLY A 110 3.67 20.91 11.44
CA GLY A 110 3.62 20.82 12.91
C GLY A 110 4.98 20.68 13.60
N MET A 111 5.01 19.94 14.72
CA MET A 111 6.13 19.87 15.64
C MET A 111 6.74 18.45 15.74
N ALA A 112 8.05 18.35 15.58
CA ALA A 112 8.83 17.17 15.91
C ALA A 112 8.89 16.92 17.43
N VAL A 113 8.94 17.98 18.23
CA VAL A 113 8.89 17.94 19.70
C VAL A 113 8.00 19.06 20.21
N ARG A 114 6.83 18.72 20.77
CA ARG A 114 5.88 19.69 21.35
C ARG A 114 5.70 19.55 22.85
N TYR A 115 5.49 18.32 23.32
CA TYR A 115 5.13 18.03 24.70
C TYR A 115 6.32 17.54 25.52
N ALA A 116 6.40 17.99 26.77
CA ALA A 116 7.35 17.51 27.77
C ALA A 116 6.79 16.33 28.57
N ALA A 117 5.47 16.28 28.74
CA ALA A 117 4.76 15.22 29.47
C ALA A 117 3.29 15.10 29.03
N TYR A 118 2.59 14.10 29.57
CA TYR A 118 1.15 13.90 29.48
C TYR A 118 0.48 14.04 30.87
N ASP A 119 -0.67 14.71 30.96
CA ASP A 119 -1.46 14.76 32.20
C ASP A 119 -2.70 13.88 32.04
N GLU A 120 -2.67 12.70 32.67
CA GLU A 120 -3.75 11.72 32.63
C GLU A 120 -5.04 12.19 33.30
N LYS A 121 -4.96 13.15 34.24
CA LYS A 121 -6.15 13.63 34.96
C LYS A 121 -6.99 14.54 34.09
N THR A 122 -6.33 15.33 33.24
CA THR A 122 -6.97 16.27 32.34
C THR A 122 -7.06 15.75 30.90
N ASP A 123 -6.40 14.64 30.59
CA ASP A 123 -6.24 14.09 29.23
C ASP A 123 -5.63 15.16 28.29
N THR A 124 -4.56 15.83 28.75
CA THR A 124 -3.88 16.89 27.99
C THR A 124 -2.37 16.70 27.94
N GLY A 125 -1.73 17.24 26.92
CA GLY A 125 -0.28 17.29 26.80
C GLY A 125 0.27 18.50 27.54
N VAL A 126 1.30 18.30 28.37
CA VAL A 126 2.07 19.38 28.97
C VAL A 126 3.10 19.83 27.95
N GLU A 127 2.91 21.01 27.36
CA GLU A 127 3.81 21.55 26.34
C GLU A 127 5.15 22.01 26.93
N PHE A 128 6.21 21.86 26.13
CA PHE A 128 7.44 22.61 26.38
C PHE A 128 7.18 24.12 26.20
N PRO A 129 7.96 24.99 26.87
CA PRO A 129 8.08 26.40 26.50
C PRO A 129 8.33 26.55 24.99
N ALA A 130 7.75 27.57 24.36
CA ALA A 130 7.76 27.72 22.91
C ALA A 130 9.18 27.74 22.29
N ASP A 131 10.17 28.25 23.02
CA ASP A 131 11.59 28.28 22.64
C ASP A 131 12.31 26.92 22.77
N GLN A 132 11.67 25.94 23.40
CA GLN A 132 12.16 24.57 23.55
C GLN A 132 11.40 23.56 22.69
N GLN A 133 10.30 23.98 22.05
CA GLN A 133 9.62 23.16 21.05
C GLN A 133 10.44 23.10 19.76
N ILE A 134 10.38 21.98 19.05
CA ILE A 134 11.11 21.74 17.80
C ILE A 134 10.11 21.53 16.68
N ALA A 135 10.12 22.42 15.68
CA ALA A 135 9.31 22.27 14.48
C ALA A 135 9.76 21.05 13.66
N ALA A 136 8.80 20.40 12.98
CA ALA A 136 9.15 19.38 11.99
C ALA A 136 9.91 20.04 10.83
N ALA A 137 10.88 19.32 10.27
CA ALA A 137 11.69 19.74 9.14
C ALA A 137 11.80 18.58 8.13
N GLU A 138 12.17 18.88 6.88
CA GLU A 138 12.30 17.87 5.81
C GLU A 138 13.23 16.71 6.20
N ASP A 139 14.26 17.01 7.01
CA ASP A 139 15.29 16.07 7.45
C ASP A 139 15.05 15.51 8.87
N THR A 140 13.88 15.77 9.47
CA THR A 140 13.47 15.18 10.75
C THR A 140 13.47 13.66 10.63
N VAL A 141 14.09 13.02 11.62
CA VAL A 141 14.19 11.57 11.76
C VAL A 141 13.09 11.09 12.69
N TYR A 142 12.42 10.01 12.32
CA TYR A 142 11.33 9.41 13.09
C TYR A 142 11.69 7.97 13.46
N ASP A 143 11.24 7.53 14.63
CA ASP A 143 11.15 6.10 14.93
C ASP A 143 10.11 5.48 14.00
N LEU A 144 10.53 4.50 13.19
CA LEU A 144 9.69 3.88 12.19
C LEU A 144 8.70 2.87 12.77
N ALA A 145 8.85 2.47 14.03
CA ALA A 145 8.07 1.39 14.63
C ALA A 145 8.02 0.18 13.67
N SER A 146 6.84 -0.36 13.38
CA SER A 146 6.67 -1.54 12.54
C SER A 146 7.10 -1.40 11.08
N VAL A 147 7.30 -0.20 10.53
CA VAL A 147 7.91 -0.06 9.19
C VAL A 147 9.34 -0.66 9.17
N SER A 148 9.98 -0.80 10.35
CA SER A 148 11.25 -1.51 10.51
C SER A 148 11.22 -2.95 9.97
N LYS A 149 10.07 -3.61 10.02
CA LYS A 149 9.89 -5.00 9.55
C LYS A 149 10.31 -5.17 8.10
N LEU A 150 10.04 -4.16 7.26
CA LEU A 150 10.40 -4.16 5.86
C LEU A 150 11.91 -4.34 5.66
N PHE A 151 12.74 -3.74 6.51
CA PHE A 151 14.20 -3.90 6.43
C PHE A 151 14.63 -5.33 6.78
N THR A 152 14.09 -5.90 7.85
CA THR A 152 14.33 -7.30 8.23
C THR A 152 13.90 -8.25 7.11
N SER A 153 12.75 -7.99 6.48
CA SER A 153 12.24 -8.78 5.36
C SER A 153 13.12 -8.67 4.12
N ILE A 154 13.61 -7.46 3.77
CA ILE A 154 14.57 -7.27 2.67
C ILE A 154 15.85 -8.06 2.93
N LEU A 155 16.41 -8.00 4.15
CA LEU A 155 17.60 -8.76 4.52
C LEU A 155 17.37 -10.28 4.41
N ALA A 156 16.21 -10.78 4.84
CA ALA A 156 15.86 -12.19 4.67
C ALA A 156 15.74 -12.59 3.21
N VAL A 157 15.09 -11.75 2.40
CA VAL A 157 14.93 -11.97 0.98
C VAL A 157 16.28 -11.91 0.23
N GLN A 158 17.22 -11.06 0.65
CA GLN A 158 18.61 -11.09 0.16
C GLN A 158 19.28 -12.44 0.46
N GLN A 159 19.09 -13.00 1.65
CA GLN A 159 19.63 -14.33 1.98
C GLN A 159 18.94 -15.44 1.20
N ILE A 160 17.65 -15.28 0.85
CA ILE A 160 16.93 -16.20 -0.04
C ILE A 160 17.52 -16.16 -1.46
N GLU A 161 17.75 -14.98 -2.00
CA GLU A 161 18.38 -14.79 -3.32
C GLU A 161 19.77 -15.43 -3.38
N ARG A 162 20.56 -15.31 -2.31
CA ARG A 162 21.89 -15.92 -2.18
C ARG A 162 21.86 -17.42 -1.93
N GLY A 163 20.69 -18.02 -1.71
CA GLY A 163 20.53 -19.44 -1.38
C GLY A 163 20.95 -19.82 0.05
N ALA A 164 21.23 -18.83 0.91
CA ALA A 164 21.59 -19.05 2.32
C ALA A 164 20.36 -19.29 3.21
N LEU A 165 19.19 -18.78 2.78
CA LEU A 165 17.89 -18.98 3.43
C LEU A 165 16.91 -19.59 2.43
N ALA A 166 16.06 -20.52 2.84
CA ALA A 166 15.03 -21.09 1.97
C ALA A 166 13.64 -20.72 2.47
N LEU A 167 12.80 -20.20 1.56
CA LEU A 167 11.47 -19.67 1.89
C LEU A 167 10.55 -20.71 2.59
N GLU A 168 10.58 -21.96 2.13
CA GLU A 168 9.77 -23.06 2.73
C GLU A 168 10.53 -23.89 3.76
N ALA A 169 11.80 -23.57 4.06
CA ALA A 169 12.49 -24.26 5.15
C ALA A 169 11.90 -23.87 6.50
N THR A 170 11.95 -24.79 7.45
CA THR A 170 11.47 -24.53 8.81
C THR A 170 12.46 -23.64 9.55
N VAL A 171 11.95 -22.78 10.43
CA VAL A 171 12.79 -21.96 11.33
C VAL A 171 13.73 -22.86 12.15
N ALA A 172 13.20 -23.99 12.62
CA ALA A 172 13.93 -25.00 13.37
C ALA A 172 15.14 -25.60 12.64
N SER A 173 15.16 -25.56 11.30
CA SER A 173 16.32 -26.04 10.52
C SER A 173 17.54 -25.12 10.63
N TYR A 174 17.34 -23.85 11.00
CA TYR A 174 18.40 -22.86 11.23
C TYR A 174 18.63 -22.59 12.72
N LEU A 175 17.56 -22.65 13.51
CA LEU A 175 17.56 -22.44 14.96
C LEU A 175 16.90 -23.63 15.67
N PRO A 176 17.63 -24.72 15.95
CA PRO A 176 17.07 -25.91 16.59
C PRO A 176 16.38 -25.61 17.94
N GLU A 177 16.86 -24.61 18.69
CA GLU A 177 16.31 -24.18 19.98
C GLU A 177 14.91 -23.56 19.85
N PHE A 178 14.54 -23.10 18.65
CA PHE A 178 13.18 -22.65 18.33
C PHE A 178 12.19 -23.83 18.25
N ALA A 179 12.67 -25.07 18.10
CA ALA A 179 11.80 -26.24 18.00
C ALA A 179 11.15 -26.55 19.36
N GLY A 180 9.82 -26.57 19.41
CA GLY A 180 9.08 -26.92 20.63
C GLY A 180 7.68 -26.31 20.64
N GLY A 181 6.76 -26.88 21.43
CA GLY A 181 5.42 -26.31 21.63
C GLY A 181 4.60 -26.10 20.35
N GLY A 182 4.77 -26.94 19.33
CA GLY A 182 4.05 -26.85 18.05
C GLY A 182 4.73 -26.00 16.97
N LYS A 183 5.94 -25.49 17.21
CA LYS A 183 6.68 -24.61 16.29
C LYS A 183 7.53 -25.32 15.23
N GLN A 184 7.62 -26.65 15.28
CA GLN A 184 8.60 -27.43 14.49
C GLN A 184 8.39 -27.28 12.98
N THR A 185 7.17 -26.96 12.56
CA THR A 185 6.77 -26.84 11.15
C THR A 185 6.65 -25.39 10.68
N ILE A 186 6.91 -24.39 11.54
CA ILE A 186 6.85 -22.98 11.12
C ILE A 186 7.92 -22.72 10.08
N THR A 187 7.53 -22.20 8.91
CA THR A 187 8.44 -21.87 7.81
C THR A 187 8.86 -20.40 7.81
N ILE A 188 9.94 -20.08 7.09
CA ILE A 188 10.37 -18.69 6.86
C ILE A 188 9.26 -17.87 6.18
N ARG A 189 8.57 -18.45 5.20
CA ARG A 189 7.38 -17.82 4.58
C ARG A 189 6.34 -17.46 5.63
N GLN A 190 6.01 -18.37 6.53
CA GLN A 190 4.99 -18.12 7.56
C GLN A 190 5.39 -17.04 8.55
N LEU A 191 6.68 -16.84 8.82
CA LEU A 191 7.16 -15.67 9.56
C LEU A 191 6.92 -14.39 8.75
N LEU A 192 7.36 -14.37 7.48
CA LEU A 192 7.27 -13.20 6.60
C LEU A 192 5.83 -12.78 6.25
N THR A 193 4.88 -13.72 6.27
CA THR A 193 3.47 -13.47 5.89
C THR A 193 2.51 -13.49 7.06
N HIS A 194 3.02 -13.51 8.30
CA HIS A 194 2.22 -13.51 9.52
C HIS A 194 1.22 -14.69 9.65
N THR A 195 1.63 -15.87 9.20
CA THR A 195 0.81 -17.10 9.25
C THR A 195 1.42 -18.19 10.13
N SER A 196 2.37 -17.85 11.01
CA SER A 196 3.01 -18.78 11.95
C SER A 196 2.08 -19.30 13.06
N GLY A 197 0.95 -18.61 13.30
CA GLY A 197 0.01 -18.90 14.37
C GLY A 197 0.37 -18.27 15.72
N PHE A 198 1.46 -17.50 15.82
CA PHE A 198 1.80 -16.77 17.04
C PHE A 198 0.75 -15.75 17.44
N ARG A 199 0.66 -15.46 18.75
CA ARG A 199 -0.06 -14.29 19.23
C ARG A 199 0.64 -13.01 18.78
N ALA A 200 -0.07 -11.89 18.82
CA ALA A 200 0.46 -10.63 18.33
C ALA A 200 1.76 -10.19 19.03
N TRP A 201 1.80 -10.37 20.35
CA TRP A 201 2.86 -9.79 21.18
C TRP A 201 2.94 -10.46 22.57
N ILE A 202 4.13 -10.45 23.19
CA ILE A 202 4.38 -10.82 24.59
C ILE A 202 5.35 -9.81 25.24
N PRO A 203 5.26 -9.55 26.57
CA PRO A 203 6.11 -8.56 27.25
C PRO A 203 7.51 -9.12 27.53
N LEU A 204 8.40 -9.13 26.53
CA LEU A 204 9.78 -9.60 26.69
C LEU A 204 10.55 -8.79 27.72
N TYR A 205 10.24 -7.52 27.87
CA TYR A 205 10.86 -6.63 28.86
C TYR A 205 10.65 -7.07 30.32
N ASN A 206 9.73 -8.00 30.60
CA ASN A 206 9.57 -8.59 31.94
C ASN A 206 10.72 -9.55 32.29
N ALA A 207 11.44 -10.09 31.30
CA ALA A 207 12.62 -10.90 31.53
C ALA A 207 13.87 -10.00 31.66
N PRO A 208 14.63 -10.08 32.76
CA PRO A 208 15.73 -9.15 33.03
C PRO A 208 16.94 -9.40 32.12
N THR A 209 17.23 -10.65 31.77
CA THR A 209 18.39 -11.03 30.96
C THR A 209 18.02 -11.21 29.50
N HIS A 210 19.01 -11.13 28.61
CA HIS A 210 18.81 -11.46 27.19
C HIS A 210 18.40 -12.94 27.01
N GLU A 211 19.08 -13.85 27.72
CA GLU A 211 18.74 -15.28 27.72
C GLU A 211 17.30 -15.54 28.16
N GLY A 212 16.82 -14.86 29.20
CA GLY A 212 15.42 -14.97 29.66
C GLY A 212 14.42 -14.53 28.60
N LYS A 213 14.74 -13.49 27.81
CA LYS A 213 13.91 -13.05 26.68
C LYS A 213 13.85 -14.09 25.57
N LEU A 214 15.00 -14.69 25.23
CA LEU A 214 15.06 -15.79 24.26
C LEU A 214 14.25 -17.00 24.73
N GLN A 215 14.34 -17.34 26.03
CA GLN A 215 13.51 -18.41 26.61
C GLN A 215 12.02 -18.11 26.50
N LEU A 216 11.56 -16.87 26.67
CA LEU A 216 10.15 -16.52 26.43
C LEU A 216 9.76 -16.77 24.97
N ILE A 217 10.61 -16.41 24.01
CA ILE A 217 10.35 -16.63 22.57
C ILE A 217 10.34 -18.13 22.24
N TRP A 218 11.33 -18.89 22.71
CA TRP A 218 11.43 -20.32 22.47
C TRP A 218 10.30 -21.12 23.12
N ASN A 219 9.78 -20.67 24.26
CA ASN A 219 8.69 -21.35 24.95
C ASN A 219 7.29 -20.90 24.50
N GLU A 220 7.17 -19.81 23.72
CA GLU A 220 5.87 -19.36 23.22
C GLU A 220 5.29 -20.41 22.25
N ALA A 221 4.12 -20.94 22.58
CA ALA A 221 3.38 -21.84 21.70
C ALA A 221 2.47 -21.05 20.76
N PRO A 222 2.36 -21.41 19.47
CA PRO A 222 1.39 -20.80 18.56
C PRO A 222 -0.04 -20.96 19.11
N LEU A 223 -0.87 -19.92 18.98
CA LEU A 223 -2.29 -19.96 19.32
C LEU A 223 -3.10 -20.81 18.33
N ASN A 224 -2.60 -20.92 17.10
CA ASN A 224 -3.22 -21.69 16.03
C ASN A 224 -2.15 -22.52 15.32
N PRO A 225 -2.50 -23.66 14.72
CA PRO A 225 -1.55 -24.40 13.91
C PRO A 225 -0.94 -23.53 12.80
N PRO A 226 0.38 -23.60 12.54
CA PRO A 226 1.02 -22.81 11.50
C PRO A 226 0.36 -22.98 10.13
N GLY A 227 0.14 -21.88 9.43
CA GLY A 227 -0.50 -21.82 8.11
C GLY A 227 -2.03 -21.85 8.12
N THR A 228 -2.69 -21.85 9.29
CA THR A 228 -4.16 -21.95 9.36
C THR A 228 -4.89 -20.63 9.58
N LYS A 229 -4.19 -19.60 10.06
CA LYS A 229 -4.72 -18.25 10.24
C LYS A 229 -3.65 -17.20 10.00
N TYR A 230 -4.06 -16.06 9.47
CA TYR A 230 -3.29 -14.83 9.56
C TYR A 230 -3.44 -14.24 10.97
N LEU A 231 -2.31 -13.89 11.60
CA LEU A 231 -2.23 -13.13 12.84
C LEU A 231 -0.98 -12.25 12.80
N TYR A 232 -1.17 -10.94 12.66
CA TYR A 232 -0.08 -9.98 12.77
C TYR A 232 0.64 -10.18 14.12
N SER A 233 1.96 -10.37 14.07
CA SER A 233 2.77 -10.79 15.22
C SER A 233 4.21 -10.31 15.15
N ASP A 234 4.65 -9.61 16.19
CA ASP A 234 6.03 -9.14 16.33
C ASP A 234 7.02 -10.28 16.50
N LEU A 235 6.58 -11.39 17.11
CA LEU A 235 7.40 -12.58 17.32
C LEU A 235 7.92 -13.18 16.02
N ASN A 236 7.20 -12.99 14.92
CA ASN A 236 7.65 -13.47 13.62
C ASN A 236 8.97 -12.82 13.20
N LEU A 237 9.03 -11.49 13.25
CA LEU A 237 10.19 -10.76 12.76
C LEU A 237 11.34 -10.76 13.79
N ILE A 238 11.03 -10.85 15.09
CA ILE A 238 12.04 -11.13 16.12
C ILE A 238 12.68 -12.50 15.88
N SER A 239 11.88 -13.54 15.59
CA SER A 239 12.41 -14.88 15.28
C SER A 239 13.21 -14.89 13.98
N LEU A 240 12.76 -14.15 12.97
CA LEU A 240 13.47 -14.01 11.70
C LEU A 240 14.82 -13.32 11.87
N GLN A 241 14.91 -12.29 12.71
CA GLN A 241 16.20 -11.69 13.10
C GLN A 241 17.17 -12.74 13.64
N LEU A 242 16.73 -13.57 14.60
CA LEU A 242 17.59 -14.60 15.18
C LEU A 242 18.11 -15.57 14.12
N VAL A 243 17.29 -15.92 13.12
CA VAL A 243 17.71 -16.75 12.00
C VAL A 243 18.78 -16.03 11.17
N LEU A 244 18.56 -14.76 10.82
CA LEU A 244 19.51 -13.97 10.04
C LEU A 244 20.85 -13.83 10.76
N GLU A 245 20.85 -13.51 12.05
CA GLU A 245 22.07 -13.38 12.84
C GLU A 245 22.79 -14.72 12.97
N LYS A 246 22.06 -15.84 13.09
CA LYS A 246 22.63 -17.19 13.14
C LYS A 246 23.32 -17.58 11.83
N ILE A 247 22.68 -17.35 10.68
CA ILE A 247 23.22 -17.80 9.38
C ILE A 247 24.30 -16.87 8.83
N THR A 248 24.29 -15.59 9.22
CA THR A 248 25.28 -14.61 8.75
C THR A 248 26.43 -14.37 9.73
N GLY A 249 26.23 -14.67 11.03
CA GLY A 249 27.17 -14.34 12.10
C GLY A 249 27.28 -12.85 12.40
N ARG A 250 26.36 -12.02 11.90
CA ARG A 250 26.38 -10.55 12.01
C ARG A 250 25.09 -10.06 12.64
N SER A 251 25.16 -9.00 13.44
CA SER A 251 23.97 -8.40 14.05
C SER A 251 23.07 -7.71 13.02
N LEU A 252 21.77 -7.60 13.31
CA LEU A 252 20.81 -7.03 12.38
C LEU A 252 21.10 -5.58 11.99
N ASP A 253 21.61 -4.75 12.91
CA ASP A 253 22.00 -3.37 12.64
C ASP A 253 23.22 -3.27 11.71
N THR A 254 24.15 -4.21 11.85
CA THR A 254 25.31 -4.34 10.95
C THR A 254 24.88 -4.78 9.55
N LEU A 255 23.95 -5.75 9.47
CA LEU A 255 23.35 -6.18 8.19
C LEU A 255 22.60 -5.03 7.51
N LEU A 256 21.73 -4.32 8.24
CA LEU A 256 21.02 -3.15 7.72
C LEU A 256 21.98 -2.12 7.12
N HIS A 257 23.07 -1.83 7.84
CA HIS A 257 24.03 -0.83 7.40
C HIS A 257 24.75 -1.26 6.10
N GLU A 258 25.37 -2.43 6.09
CA GLU A 258 26.22 -2.83 4.97
C GLU A 258 25.45 -3.30 3.74
N GLU A 259 24.26 -3.88 3.92
CA GLU A 259 23.53 -4.53 2.83
C GLU A 259 22.40 -3.65 2.25
N ILE A 260 22.00 -2.60 2.95
CA ILE A 260 20.91 -1.69 2.53
C ILE A 260 21.35 -0.23 2.59
N THR A 261 21.63 0.32 3.78
CA THR A 261 21.69 1.78 3.93
C THR A 261 22.97 2.39 3.37
N ALA A 262 24.13 1.76 3.56
CA ALA A 262 25.39 2.24 3.00
C ALA A 262 25.42 2.15 1.45
N PRO A 263 25.04 1.01 0.82
CA PRO A 263 24.99 0.93 -0.64
C PRO A 263 24.03 1.93 -1.29
N LEU A 264 22.89 2.21 -0.64
CA LEU A 264 21.87 3.12 -1.17
C LEU A 264 22.10 4.60 -0.81
N GLY A 265 23.05 4.91 0.09
CA GLY A 265 23.30 6.27 0.56
C GLY A 265 22.22 6.80 1.52
N MET A 266 21.59 5.93 2.30
CA MET A 266 20.58 6.27 3.31
C MET A 266 21.27 6.66 4.63
N HIS A 267 21.76 7.90 4.70
CA HIS A 267 22.62 8.37 5.80
C HIS A 267 21.89 8.68 7.12
N ARG A 268 20.56 8.70 7.11
CA ARG A 268 19.68 8.97 8.25
C ARG A 268 18.85 7.76 8.65
N THR A 269 19.15 6.59 8.09
CA THR A 269 18.47 5.33 8.43
C THR A 269 19.38 4.40 9.22
N ARG A 270 19.00 4.08 10.47
CA ARG A 270 19.75 3.15 11.33
C ARG A 270 18.95 2.73 12.56
N TYR A 271 19.39 1.64 13.19
CA TYR A 271 19.10 1.39 14.61
C TYR A 271 19.96 2.31 15.48
N ASN A 272 19.48 2.59 16.71
CA ASN A 272 20.21 3.30 17.77
C ASN A 272 20.94 4.56 17.25
N PRO A 273 20.19 5.61 16.82
CA PRO A 273 20.80 6.84 16.34
C PRO A 273 21.69 7.47 17.43
N PRO A 274 22.80 8.13 17.04
CA PRO A 274 23.70 8.73 18.01
C PRO A 274 23.02 9.89 18.76
N ALA A 275 23.42 10.15 20.00
CA ALA A 275 22.83 11.21 20.83
C ALA A 275 22.82 12.60 20.17
N ALA A 276 23.81 12.90 19.32
CA ALA A 276 23.88 14.14 18.56
C ALA A 276 22.71 14.34 17.57
N TRP A 277 21.99 13.29 17.19
CA TRP A 277 20.80 13.38 16.34
C TRP A 277 19.55 13.78 17.11
N LYS A 278 19.55 13.71 18.45
CA LYS A 278 18.34 13.94 19.26
C LYS A 278 17.59 15.24 18.88
N PRO A 279 18.24 16.41 18.67
CA PRO A 279 17.55 17.63 18.23
C PRO A 279 16.87 17.54 16.84
N LYS A 280 17.21 16.53 16.03
CA LYS A 280 16.64 16.26 14.71
C LYS A 280 15.70 15.04 14.70
N ILE A 281 15.48 14.41 15.86
CA ILE A 281 14.59 13.27 16.00
C ILE A 281 13.26 13.75 16.57
N ALA A 282 12.15 13.31 15.99
CA ALA A 282 10.84 13.54 16.57
C ALA A 282 10.69 12.74 17.87
N ALA A 283 10.18 13.38 18.93
CA ALA A 283 9.84 12.69 20.17
C ALA A 283 8.61 11.79 19.96
N THR A 284 8.54 10.68 20.70
CA THR A 284 7.44 9.73 20.61
C THR A 284 6.48 9.89 21.78
N GLU A 285 6.64 9.15 22.88
CA GLU A 285 5.65 9.10 23.95
C GLU A 285 6.25 9.50 25.29
N ASP A 286 5.46 10.13 26.16
CA ASP A 286 5.74 10.13 27.59
C ASP A 286 5.36 8.77 28.21
N ALA A 287 6.33 7.86 28.21
CA ALA A 287 6.16 6.47 28.60
C ALA A 287 6.17 6.31 30.13
N ARG A 288 4.98 6.22 30.72
CA ARG A 288 4.74 5.97 32.15
C ARG A 288 3.65 4.91 32.36
N LEU A 289 3.67 4.30 33.54
CA LEU A 289 2.60 3.38 33.95
C LEU A 289 1.32 4.18 34.27
N PRO A 290 0.11 3.64 33.97
CA PRO A 290 -0.17 2.29 33.49
C PRO A 290 -0.30 2.12 31.95
N TRP A 291 -0.10 3.16 31.13
CA TRP A 291 -0.33 3.08 29.68
C TRP A 291 0.87 2.57 28.87
N SER A 292 2.09 2.73 29.35
CA SER A 292 3.29 2.06 28.81
C SER A 292 3.66 0.83 29.61
N GLY A 293 4.35 -0.12 28.98
CA GLY A 293 4.93 -1.28 29.66
C GLY A 293 6.12 -0.94 30.57
N LEU A 294 6.72 0.25 30.41
CA LEU A 294 7.90 0.71 31.14
C LEU A 294 7.73 2.16 31.61
N ASN A 295 8.51 2.57 32.60
CA ASN A 295 8.54 3.95 33.09
C ASN A 295 9.85 4.63 32.64
N ARG A 296 9.84 5.25 31.45
CA ARG A 296 11.01 5.88 30.81
C ARG A 296 10.91 7.41 30.73
N GLY A 297 9.76 7.99 31.05
CA GLY A 297 9.48 9.41 30.80
C GLY A 297 9.37 9.70 29.30
N LEU A 298 9.72 10.92 28.88
CA LEU A 298 9.70 11.30 27.47
C LEU A 298 10.69 10.48 26.64
N VAL A 299 10.17 9.58 25.82
CA VAL A 299 10.94 8.77 24.87
C VAL A 299 11.32 9.66 23.68
N TRP A 300 12.62 9.95 23.58
CA TRP A 300 13.16 10.83 22.54
C TRP A 300 14.61 10.48 22.21
N GLY A 301 14.82 10.00 20.98
CA GLY A 301 16.11 9.51 20.48
C GLY A 301 16.36 8.01 20.75
N GLU A 302 15.37 7.31 21.29
CA GLU A 302 15.41 5.88 21.63
C GLU A 302 14.14 5.21 21.10
N VAL A 303 14.21 3.91 20.80
CA VAL A 303 13.07 3.16 20.25
C VAL A 303 11.86 3.19 21.20
N HIS A 304 10.69 3.44 20.63
CA HIS A 304 9.39 3.51 21.31
C HIS A 304 8.95 2.14 21.81
N ASP A 305 9.04 1.10 20.98
CA ASP A 305 8.61 -0.25 21.33
C ASP A 305 9.40 -0.81 22.53
N GLU A 306 8.68 -1.24 23.57
CA GLU A 306 9.31 -1.68 24.83
C GLU A 306 10.10 -2.98 24.68
N ASN A 307 9.68 -3.89 23.78
CA ASN A 307 10.42 -5.12 23.53
C ASN A 307 11.74 -4.83 22.82
N ALA A 308 11.72 -4.03 21.76
CA ALA A 308 12.92 -3.61 21.03
C ALA A 308 13.87 -2.85 21.95
N TYR A 309 13.36 -1.93 22.79
CA TYR A 309 14.15 -1.26 23.81
C TYR A 309 14.84 -2.26 24.75
N SER A 310 14.09 -3.25 25.26
CA SER A 310 14.63 -4.28 26.17
C SER A 310 15.62 -5.25 25.52
N LEU A 311 15.63 -5.32 24.18
CA LEU A 311 16.58 -6.08 23.36
C LEU A 311 17.81 -5.25 22.94
N GLY A 312 18.00 -4.07 23.53
CA GLY A 312 19.14 -3.20 23.21
C GLY A 312 18.92 -2.29 22.00
N GLY A 313 17.65 -2.09 21.60
CA GLY A 313 17.24 -1.20 20.52
C GLY A 313 17.33 -1.79 19.12
N VAL A 314 17.84 -3.03 18.97
CA VAL A 314 17.96 -3.73 17.69
C VAL A 314 17.02 -4.94 17.69
N ALA A 315 15.86 -4.79 17.06
CA ALA A 315 14.88 -5.88 16.93
C ALA A 315 14.34 -5.99 15.51
N GLY A 316 14.02 -7.22 15.09
CA GLY A 316 13.51 -7.49 13.74
C GLY A 316 12.15 -6.84 13.48
N HIS A 317 11.37 -6.55 14.53
CA HIS A 317 10.02 -6.01 14.40
C HIS A 317 9.95 -4.48 14.53
N ALA A 318 10.95 -3.81 15.13
CA ALA A 318 10.97 -2.38 15.44
C ALA A 318 12.39 -1.86 15.75
N GLY A 319 12.58 -0.53 15.77
CA GLY A 319 13.82 0.12 16.23
C GLY A 319 14.65 0.82 15.15
N VAL A 320 14.24 0.74 13.88
CA VAL A 320 14.85 1.55 12.82
C VAL A 320 14.34 2.99 12.94
N PHE A 321 15.27 3.94 12.89
CA PHE A 321 14.98 5.36 12.70
C PHE A 321 15.26 5.74 11.25
N SER A 322 14.46 6.65 10.66
CA SER A 322 14.71 7.17 9.31
C SER A 322 14.10 8.55 9.09
N CYS A 323 14.51 9.26 8.03
CA CYS A 323 13.79 10.40 7.49
C CYS A 323 13.00 10.03 6.22
N ALA A 324 12.16 10.96 5.74
CA ALA A 324 11.30 10.73 4.59
C ALA A 324 12.10 10.51 3.29
N TRP A 325 13.19 11.27 3.11
CA TRP A 325 14.02 11.17 1.91
C TRP A 325 14.67 9.79 1.76
N ASP A 326 15.24 9.24 2.84
CA ASP A 326 15.87 7.92 2.81
C ASP A 326 14.85 6.80 2.53
N LEU A 327 13.64 6.88 3.12
CA LEU A 327 12.58 5.94 2.77
C LEU A 327 12.12 6.10 1.31
N ALA A 328 12.20 7.30 0.74
CA ALA A 328 11.92 7.50 -0.67
C ALA A 328 13.00 6.82 -1.55
N ILE A 329 14.28 6.86 -1.13
CA ILE A 329 15.36 6.10 -1.79
C ILE A 329 15.03 4.61 -1.76
N LEU A 330 14.65 4.06 -0.61
CA LEU A 330 14.25 2.66 -0.49
C LEU A 330 13.05 2.33 -1.40
N GLY A 331 12.00 3.14 -1.34
CA GLY A 331 10.81 2.98 -2.18
C GLY A 331 11.14 3.01 -3.67
N ARG A 332 11.97 3.96 -4.10
CA ARG A 332 12.44 4.07 -5.48
C ARG A 332 13.31 2.87 -5.90
N THR A 333 14.15 2.37 -4.99
CA THR A 333 14.98 1.18 -5.20
C THR A 333 14.10 -0.02 -5.53
N LEU A 334 13.07 -0.27 -4.71
CA LEU A 334 12.14 -1.38 -4.92
C LEU A 334 11.30 -1.19 -6.19
N LEU A 335 10.76 0.00 -6.43
CA LEU A 335 10.02 0.28 -7.68
C LEU A 335 10.91 0.20 -8.94
N ASN A 336 12.24 0.31 -8.81
CA ASN A 336 13.22 0.08 -9.87
C ASN A 336 13.66 -1.40 -9.98
N GLY A 337 12.99 -2.33 -9.30
CA GLY A 337 13.36 -3.74 -9.30
C GLY A 337 14.66 -4.02 -8.54
N GLY A 338 14.88 -3.32 -7.42
CA GLY A 338 15.95 -3.61 -6.45
C GLY A 338 17.23 -2.79 -6.62
N ALA A 339 17.21 -1.71 -7.40
CA ALA A 339 18.40 -0.91 -7.70
C ALA A 339 18.17 0.61 -7.72
N TYR A 340 19.20 1.37 -7.34
CA TYR A 340 19.20 2.82 -7.23
C TYR A 340 20.55 3.39 -7.67
N GLY A 341 20.57 4.17 -8.76
CA GLY A 341 21.81 4.60 -9.38
C GLY A 341 22.64 3.40 -9.84
N SER A 342 23.83 3.24 -9.27
CA SER A 342 24.72 2.09 -9.52
C SER A 342 24.58 0.97 -8.49
N ALA A 343 23.86 1.18 -7.39
CA ALA A 343 23.70 0.19 -6.34
C ALA A 343 22.53 -0.77 -6.65
N ARG A 344 22.72 -2.06 -6.37
CA ARG A 344 21.67 -3.09 -6.41
C ARG A 344 21.68 -3.85 -5.10
N ILE A 345 20.52 -3.96 -4.47
CA ILE A 345 20.34 -4.71 -3.22
C ILE A 345 19.55 -6.01 -3.42
N LEU A 346 18.78 -6.12 -4.52
CA LEU A 346 17.95 -7.28 -4.89
C LEU A 346 17.85 -7.37 -6.41
N GLU A 347 17.61 -8.56 -6.96
CA GLU A 347 17.22 -8.75 -8.36
C GLU A 347 15.73 -8.44 -8.59
N PRO A 348 15.32 -8.04 -9.81
CA PRO A 348 13.93 -7.67 -10.10
C PRO A 348 12.93 -8.77 -9.78
N GLU A 349 13.25 -10.03 -10.09
CA GLU A 349 12.43 -11.20 -9.77
C GLU A 349 12.23 -11.36 -8.27
N THR A 350 13.25 -11.04 -7.48
CA THR A 350 13.20 -11.14 -6.03
C THR A 350 12.34 -10.04 -5.42
N VAL A 351 12.40 -8.83 -5.98
CA VAL A 351 11.47 -7.75 -5.59
C VAL A 351 10.02 -8.11 -5.94
N ASP A 352 9.78 -8.76 -7.08
CA ASP A 352 8.43 -9.20 -7.47
C ASP A 352 7.86 -10.23 -6.46
N LEU A 353 8.69 -11.10 -5.88
CA LEU A 353 8.27 -11.97 -4.77
C LEU A 353 7.82 -11.16 -3.55
N MET A 354 8.49 -10.05 -3.24
CA MET A 354 8.09 -9.20 -2.11
C MET A 354 6.71 -8.56 -2.32
N PHE A 355 6.27 -8.38 -3.57
CA PHE A 355 4.97 -7.78 -3.93
C PHE A 355 3.96 -8.82 -4.45
N THR A 356 4.23 -10.11 -4.27
CA THR A 356 3.32 -11.21 -4.63
C THR A 356 2.53 -11.66 -3.42
N ASP A 357 1.21 -11.79 -3.53
CA ASP A 357 0.38 -12.28 -2.42
C ASP A 357 0.60 -13.77 -2.13
N PHE A 358 1.11 -14.07 -0.94
CA PHE A 358 1.28 -15.41 -0.39
C PHE A 358 0.17 -15.80 0.60
N ASN A 359 -0.79 -14.91 0.84
CA ASN A 359 -1.90 -15.06 1.77
C ASN A 359 -3.25 -15.19 1.05
N THR A 360 -3.29 -15.69 -0.18
CA THR A 360 -4.54 -15.88 -0.96
C THR A 360 -5.61 -16.74 -0.25
N ALA A 361 -5.23 -17.50 0.79
CA ALA A 361 -6.15 -18.27 1.63
C ALA A 361 -6.81 -17.44 2.76
N PHE A 362 -6.42 -16.17 2.92
CA PHE A 362 -6.85 -15.25 3.97
C PHE A 362 -7.32 -13.92 3.32
N PRO A 363 -8.50 -13.88 2.68
CA PRO A 363 -8.99 -12.68 2.01
C PRO A 363 -9.07 -11.48 2.94
N GLY A 364 -8.56 -10.32 2.50
CA GLY A 364 -8.43 -9.10 3.30
C GLY A 364 -7.10 -8.97 4.05
N ASP A 365 -6.32 -10.05 4.14
CA ASP A 365 -4.98 -10.08 4.75
C ASP A 365 -3.89 -10.35 3.70
N GLU A 366 -4.06 -9.84 2.48
CA GLU A 366 -3.12 -10.01 1.38
C GLU A 366 -1.71 -9.52 1.80
N HIS A 367 -0.72 -10.39 1.64
CA HIS A 367 0.65 -10.14 2.12
C HIS A 367 1.68 -10.72 1.18
N GLY A 368 2.66 -9.88 0.86
CA GLY A 368 3.92 -10.30 0.28
C GLY A 368 4.91 -10.76 1.33
N LEU A 369 6.19 -10.81 0.93
CA LEU A 369 7.26 -11.15 1.87
C LEU A 369 7.60 -9.93 2.74
N GLY A 370 6.86 -9.77 3.84
CA GLY A 370 6.98 -8.66 4.80
C GLY A 370 6.15 -7.42 4.49
N PHE A 371 5.69 -7.25 3.24
CA PHE A 371 4.82 -6.15 2.85
C PHE A 371 3.36 -6.55 2.98
N GLU A 372 2.56 -5.69 3.58
CA GLU A 372 1.10 -5.72 3.44
C GLU A 372 0.75 -5.33 2.00
N LEU A 373 -0.24 -6.00 1.40
CA LEU A 373 -0.71 -5.73 0.04
C LEU A 373 -2.19 -5.35 0.05
N TYR A 374 -2.59 -4.48 -0.89
CA TYR A 374 -4.00 -4.16 -1.17
C TYR A 374 -4.85 -3.64 0.03
N GLN A 375 -4.21 -3.01 1.00
CA GLN A 375 -4.81 -2.60 2.27
C GLN A 375 -5.44 -1.19 2.21
N HIS A 376 -6.70 -1.10 1.80
CA HIS A 376 -7.44 0.17 1.69
C HIS A 376 -7.49 0.99 3.00
N TRP A 377 -7.42 0.33 4.16
CA TRP A 377 -7.51 0.97 5.47
C TRP A 377 -6.36 1.93 5.81
N TYR A 378 -5.25 1.92 5.06
CA TYR A 378 -4.23 2.96 5.13
C TYR A 378 -3.63 3.36 3.78
N MET A 379 -3.70 2.49 2.76
CA MET A 379 -3.28 2.81 1.40
C MET A 379 -4.35 3.58 0.63
N GLY A 380 -5.58 3.68 1.15
CA GLY A 380 -6.70 4.36 0.50
C GLY A 380 -6.86 3.96 -0.96
N ALA A 381 -7.18 4.92 -1.82
CA ALA A 381 -7.30 4.73 -3.25
C ALA A 381 -5.96 4.53 -3.99
N MET A 382 -4.82 4.47 -3.30
CA MET A 382 -3.61 3.92 -3.93
C MET A 382 -3.66 2.41 -4.00
N ALA A 383 -4.43 1.75 -3.12
CA ALA A 383 -4.52 0.30 -3.04
C ALA A 383 -4.90 -0.32 -4.40
N THR A 384 -3.95 -1.05 -4.97
CA THR A 384 -4.15 -1.98 -6.07
C THR A 384 -3.71 -3.37 -5.60
N PRO A 385 -4.05 -4.46 -6.32
CA PRO A 385 -3.58 -5.80 -5.96
C PRO A 385 -2.05 -5.94 -5.87
N ARG A 386 -1.28 -4.97 -6.39
CA ARG A 386 0.19 -4.94 -6.32
C ARG A 386 0.74 -3.80 -5.46
N THR A 387 -0.11 -2.96 -4.89
CA THR A 387 0.34 -1.89 -4.00
C THR A 387 0.83 -2.52 -2.70
N ALA A 388 2.05 -2.16 -2.33
CA ALA A 388 2.76 -2.72 -1.20
C ALA A 388 3.09 -1.62 -0.19
N GLY A 389 3.01 -1.93 1.09
CA GLY A 389 3.32 -0.97 2.13
C GLY A 389 3.47 -1.59 3.51
N HIS A 390 3.64 -0.70 4.49
CA HIS A 390 3.53 -1.04 5.90
C HIS A 390 3.26 0.24 6.70
N THR A 391 2.58 0.11 7.84
CA THR A 391 2.40 1.20 8.82
C THR A 391 3.29 1.03 10.05
N GLY A 392 3.57 2.12 10.77
CA GLY A 392 4.24 2.10 12.07
C GLY A 392 3.35 2.69 13.16
N PHE A 393 3.46 2.13 14.37
CA PHE A 393 2.64 2.53 15.51
C PHE A 393 2.80 4.01 15.89
N THR A 394 4.00 4.55 15.71
CA THR A 394 4.37 5.95 15.96
C THR A 394 3.74 6.95 14.98
N GLY A 395 3.00 6.51 13.96
CA GLY A 395 2.34 7.38 12.98
C GLY A 395 2.97 7.32 11.58
N THR A 396 4.00 6.51 11.40
CA THR A 396 4.73 6.36 10.13
C THR A 396 4.00 5.45 9.13
N SER A 397 4.25 5.60 7.83
CA SER A 397 3.84 4.66 6.79
C SER A 397 4.61 4.87 5.49
N LEU A 398 4.80 3.76 4.76
CA LEU A 398 5.34 3.70 3.40
C LEU A 398 4.33 2.98 2.50
N VAL A 399 3.99 3.57 1.35
CA VAL A 399 3.11 2.97 0.34
C VAL A 399 3.77 3.10 -1.03
N LEU A 400 3.85 1.99 -1.76
CA LEU A 400 4.48 1.86 -3.08
C LEU A 400 3.46 1.24 -4.04
N ASP A 401 3.14 1.95 -5.12
CA ASP A 401 2.26 1.42 -6.17
C ASP A 401 3.05 1.22 -7.47
N PRO A 402 3.48 -0.02 -7.78
CA PRO A 402 4.20 -0.32 -9.02
C PRO A 402 3.32 -0.17 -10.27
N THR A 403 1.99 -0.12 -10.15
CA THR A 403 1.10 0.04 -11.31
C THR A 403 1.09 1.47 -11.84
N THR A 404 1.31 2.46 -10.96
CA THR A 404 1.41 3.87 -11.31
C THR A 404 2.82 4.43 -11.18
N ASP A 405 3.77 3.61 -10.71
CA ASP A 405 5.15 3.99 -10.40
C ASP A 405 5.23 5.13 -9.36
N SER A 406 4.29 5.13 -8.41
CA SER A 406 4.13 6.17 -7.39
C SER A 406 4.48 5.68 -5.99
N PHE A 407 4.87 6.62 -5.13
CA PHE A 407 5.22 6.34 -3.74
C PHE A 407 4.74 7.46 -2.81
N LEU A 408 4.29 7.06 -1.61
CA LEU A 408 3.85 7.94 -0.54
C LEU A 408 4.53 7.55 0.78
N ILE A 409 5.06 8.55 1.47
CA ILE A 409 5.64 8.43 2.79
C ILE A 409 4.97 9.47 3.68
N VAL A 410 4.50 9.02 4.84
CA VAL A 410 3.96 9.88 5.91
C VAL A 410 4.71 9.49 7.17
N LEU A 411 5.53 10.39 7.71
CA LEU A 411 6.26 10.16 8.96
C LEU A 411 5.72 11.10 10.04
N GLY A 412 4.84 10.61 10.89
CA GLY A 412 4.29 11.35 12.03
C GLY A 412 4.84 10.88 13.38
N ASN A 413 4.55 11.63 14.43
CA ASN A 413 4.76 11.29 15.84
C ASN A 413 3.41 11.18 16.59
N SER A 414 2.52 10.31 16.10
CA SER A 414 1.14 10.13 16.55
C SER A 414 0.94 9.70 17.99
N VAL A 415 1.99 9.23 18.64
CA VAL A 415 1.98 8.85 20.06
C VAL A 415 2.53 9.96 20.96
N HIS A 416 2.77 11.16 20.41
CA HIS A 416 3.27 12.33 21.15
C HIS A 416 2.14 13.24 21.63
N PRO A 417 1.86 13.29 22.95
CA PRO A 417 2.61 12.72 24.06
C PRO A 417 2.12 11.35 24.55
N ALA A 418 0.94 10.89 24.12
CA ALA A 418 0.32 9.67 24.63
C ALA A 418 -0.14 8.73 23.51
N ARG A 419 0.13 7.42 23.64
CA ARG A 419 -0.30 6.40 22.68
C ARG A 419 -1.82 6.29 22.49
N SER A 420 -2.59 6.70 23.51
CA SER A 420 -4.06 6.67 23.50
C SER A 420 -4.68 7.72 22.60
N TRP A 421 -3.95 8.76 22.20
CA TRP A 421 -4.46 9.83 21.33
C TRP A 421 -4.58 9.41 19.87
N ARG A 422 -3.75 8.45 19.45
CA ARG A 422 -3.80 7.91 18.09
C ARG A 422 -5.11 7.13 17.88
N SER A 423 -5.82 7.47 16.81
CA SER A 423 -7.01 6.73 16.36
C SER A 423 -6.95 6.43 14.86
N GLY A 424 -7.02 5.14 14.50
CA GLY A 424 -7.13 4.69 13.11
C GLY A 424 -5.99 5.15 12.18
N SER A 425 -6.32 5.27 10.89
CA SER A 425 -5.39 5.61 9.79
C SER A 425 -5.91 6.73 8.89
N ALA A 426 -6.90 7.52 9.35
CA ALA A 426 -7.53 8.59 8.57
C ALA A 426 -6.56 9.53 7.82
N PRO A 427 -5.48 10.07 8.43
CA PRO A 427 -4.54 10.92 7.70
C PRO A 427 -3.74 10.18 6.62
N ARG A 428 -3.45 8.88 6.84
CA ARG A 428 -2.78 8.05 5.82
C ARG A 428 -3.70 7.83 4.62
N VAL A 429 -4.96 7.49 4.88
CA VAL A 429 -6.00 7.30 3.85
C VAL A 429 -6.24 8.61 3.09
N ALA A 430 -6.38 9.74 3.78
CA ALA A 430 -6.55 11.05 3.14
C ALA A 430 -5.35 11.41 2.24
N ALA A 431 -4.13 11.16 2.73
CA ALA A 431 -2.93 11.43 1.94
C ALA A 431 -2.84 10.51 0.71
N ALA A 432 -3.14 9.23 0.87
CA ALA A 432 -3.11 8.25 -0.21
C ALA A 432 -4.23 8.49 -1.24
N ASN A 433 -5.44 8.84 -0.80
CA ASN A 433 -6.54 9.24 -1.69
C ASN A 433 -6.14 10.43 -2.56
N ASN A 434 -5.49 11.45 -1.97
CA ASN A 434 -5.02 12.60 -2.72
C ASN A 434 -3.84 12.27 -3.66
N LEU A 435 -2.87 11.44 -3.26
CA LEU A 435 -1.80 11.04 -4.17
C LEU A 435 -2.35 10.20 -5.34
N ALA A 436 -3.26 9.26 -5.04
CA ALA A 436 -3.97 8.55 -6.08
C ALA A 436 -4.63 9.57 -7.01
N ARG A 437 -5.38 10.57 -6.48
CA ARG A 437 -6.05 11.65 -7.24
C ARG A 437 -5.09 12.44 -8.11
N ALA A 438 -3.86 12.63 -7.65
CA ALA A 438 -2.83 13.29 -8.42
C ALA A 438 -2.38 12.50 -9.66
N VAL A 439 -2.57 11.18 -9.71
CA VAL A 439 -2.34 10.37 -10.92
C VAL A 439 -3.52 10.56 -11.90
N PRO A 440 -3.28 11.18 -13.06
CA PRO A 440 -4.34 11.57 -13.99
C PRO A 440 -5.01 10.37 -14.67
N VAL A 441 -6.33 10.42 -14.83
CA VAL A 441 -7.11 9.46 -15.64
C VAL A 441 -7.59 10.20 -16.88
N ARG A 442 -6.69 10.28 -17.87
CA ARG A 442 -6.94 11.04 -19.10
C ARG A 442 -8.24 10.55 -19.76
N PRO A 443 -9.17 11.45 -20.12
CA PRO A 443 -10.41 11.07 -20.82
C PRO A 443 -10.14 10.19 -22.03
N ALA A 444 -10.99 9.19 -22.25
CA ALA A 444 -10.90 8.28 -23.38
C ALA A 444 -11.14 9.03 -24.70
N ARG A 445 -12.00 10.07 -24.68
CA ARG A 445 -12.25 10.98 -25.79
C ARG A 445 -12.41 12.42 -25.29
N GLY A 446 -12.11 13.38 -26.17
CA GLY A 446 -12.38 14.79 -25.89
C GLY A 446 -11.53 15.37 -24.76
N ARG A 447 -12.16 16.19 -23.90
CA ARG A 447 -11.48 17.00 -22.86
C ARG A 447 -11.85 16.64 -21.43
N THR A 448 -12.94 15.92 -21.24
CA THR A 448 -13.50 15.58 -19.92
C THR A 448 -14.15 14.20 -19.97
N SER A 449 -14.14 13.50 -18.86
CA SER A 449 -14.95 12.31 -18.60
C SER A 449 -15.80 12.53 -17.35
N TRP A 450 -16.89 11.79 -17.20
CA TRP A 450 -17.69 11.80 -15.97
C TRP A 450 -16.97 11.00 -14.91
N PHE A 451 -16.78 11.57 -13.73
CA PHE A 451 -16.16 10.93 -12.57
C PHE A 451 -17.17 10.80 -11.43
N SER A 452 -17.25 9.61 -10.82
CA SER A 452 -18.24 9.27 -9.80
C SER A 452 -18.06 9.94 -8.44
N GLY A 453 -16.88 10.51 -8.17
CA GLY A 453 -16.49 10.89 -6.81
C GLY A 453 -15.88 9.74 -6.02
N MET A 454 -15.41 10.07 -4.81
CA MET A 454 -14.77 9.17 -3.83
C MET A 454 -15.35 9.43 -2.42
N THR A 455 -16.62 9.78 -2.33
CA THR A 455 -17.26 10.10 -1.05
C THR A 455 -17.82 8.82 -0.44
N ASN A 456 -17.45 8.50 0.80
CA ASN A 456 -18.04 7.37 1.53
C ASN A 456 -19.53 7.62 1.83
N THR A 457 -20.28 6.55 2.11
CA THR A 457 -21.70 6.55 2.49
C THR A 457 -22.57 7.33 1.51
N THR A 458 -22.32 7.19 0.20
CA THR A 458 -23.03 7.94 -0.82
C THR A 458 -23.64 7.03 -1.89
N THR A 459 -24.59 7.58 -2.62
CA THR A 459 -25.05 7.02 -3.90
C THR A 459 -25.03 8.14 -4.93
N ALA A 460 -24.10 8.05 -5.88
CA ALA A 460 -23.95 8.98 -6.98
C ALA A 460 -24.60 8.39 -8.25
N THR A 461 -25.33 9.21 -9.01
CA THR A 461 -25.96 8.78 -10.26
C THR A 461 -25.62 9.68 -11.45
N LEU A 462 -25.47 9.08 -12.62
CA LEU A 462 -25.29 9.75 -13.90
C LEU A 462 -26.39 9.25 -14.85
N THR A 463 -27.38 10.09 -15.11
CA THR A 463 -28.63 9.69 -15.78
C THR A 463 -28.72 10.34 -17.16
N LEU A 464 -28.91 9.51 -18.20
CA LEU A 464 -29.20 9.97 -19.56
C LEU A 464 -30.64 10.47 -19.67
N PRO A 465 -30.95 11.39 -20.61
CA PRO A 465 -32.34 11.78 -20.86
C PRO A 465 -33.19 10.57 -21.27
N ALA A 466 -34.49 10.63 -21.02
CA ALA A 466 -35.41 9.59 -21.48
C ALA A 466 -35.40 9.50 -23.02
N LEU A 467 -35.22 8.30 -23.55
CA LEU A 467 -35.17 8.00 -24.98
C LEU A 467 -36.37 7.15 -25.39
N ASP A 468 -36.90 7.38 -26.59
CA ASP A 468 -37.82 6.43 -27.23
C ASP A 468 -37.02 5.33 -27.92
N THR A 469 -37.00 4.15 -27.32
CA THR A 469 -36.33 2.95 -27.84
C THR A 469 -37.32 1.97 -28.46
N ALA A 470 -38.63 2.23 -28.39
CA ALA A 470 -39.68 1.35 -28.90
C ALA A 470 -39.82 1.44 -30.43
N THR A 471 -39.64 2.63 -30.99
CA THR A 471 -39.76 2.88 -32.44
C THR A 471 -38.50 2.50 -33.24
N ALA A 472 -37.41 2.21 -32.55
CA ALA A 472 -36.09 2.05 -33.13
C ALA A 472 -35.83 0.66 -33.80
N THR A 473 -36.73 -0.30 -33.54
CA THR A 473 -36.64 -1.70 -33.99
C THR A 473 -36.71 -1.92 -35.50
N ALA A 474 -37.11 -0.93 -36.29
CA ALA A 474 -37.05 -1.02 -37.75
C ALA A 474 -35.60 -1.08 -38.28
N THR A 475 -34.59 -0.76 -37.45
CA THR A 475 -33.19 -0.58 -37.88
C THR A 475 -32.15 -1.43 -37.13
N GLY A 476 -32.49 -2.08 -36.01
CA GLY A 476 -31.58 -2.99 -35.28
C GLY A 476 -31.73 -2.94 -33.74
N PRO A 477 -30.95 -3.73 -32.98
CA PRO A 477 -30.97 -3.68 -31.52
C PRO A 477 -30.52 -2.31 -31.00
N VAL A 478 -31.10 -1.87 -29.88
CA VAL A 478 -30.71 -0.62 -29.20
C VAL A 478 -29.55 -0.91 -28.27
N ARG A 479 -28.43 -0.20 -28.45
CA ARG A 479 -27.20 -0.48 -27.73
C ARG A 479 -26.60 0.78 -27.14
N LEU A 480 -26.30 0.73 -25.84
CA LEU A 480 -25.40 1.67 -25.18
C LEU A 480 -23.95 1.26 -25.49
N ARG A 481 -23.14 2.25 -25.87
CA ARG A 481 -21.69 2.15 -26.00
C ARG A 481 -21.05 3.28 -25.21
N CYS A 482 -19.99 2.97 -24.48
CA CYS A 482 -19.17 3.98 -23.81
C CYS A 482 -17.76 3.46 -23.55
N ALA A 483 -16.90 4.32 -23.02
CA ALA A 483 -15.68 3.92 -22.34
C ALA A 483 -15.95 3.91 -20.83
N LEU A 484 -15.51 2.84 -20.15
CA LEU A 484 -15.65 2.65 -18.72
C LEU A 484 -14.28 2.41 -18.08
N TRP A 485 -14.04 3.05 -16.95
CA TRP A 485 -12.85 2.86 -16.11
C TRP A 485 -13.33 2.75 -14.66
N TRP A 486 -12.81 1.80 -13.87
CA TRP A 486 -13.16 1.73 -12.44
C TRP A 486 -12.03 1.19 -11.59
N ASP A 487 -11.99 1.63 -10.34
CA ASP A 487 -11.17 1.08 -9.29
C ASP A 487 -11.90 1.40 -7.99
N THR A 488 -12.61 0.43 -7.45
CA THR A 488 -13.52 0.61 -6.31
C THR A 488 -13.08 -0.28 -5.16
N GLU A 489 -13.59 -0.05 -3.95
CA GLU A 489 -13.38 -1.03 -2.88
C GLU A 489 -13.98 -2.38 -3.31
N PRO A 490 -13.21 -3.48 -3.28
CA PRO A 490 -13.69 -4.78 -3.73
C PRO A 490 -14.91 -5.24 -2.95
N GLN A 491 -15.96 -5.64 -3.67
CA GLN A 491 -17.22 -6.19 -3.14
C GLN A 491 -18.11 -5.19 -2.38
N ALA A 492 -17.52 -4.24 -1.64
CA ALA A 492 -18.22 -3.22 -0.87
C ALA A 492 -18.81 -2.12 -1.76
N ASP A 493 -17.96 -1.49 -2.58
CA ASP A 493 -18.38 -0.46 -3.52
C ASP A 493 -18.88 -1.09 -4.81
N ARG A 494 -19.98 -0.57 -5.36
CA ARG A 494 -20.57 -1.10 -6.60
C ARG A 494 -20.95 -0.02 -7.58
N LEU A 495 -20.51 -0.19 -8.83
CA LEU A 495 -20.98 0.56 -9.98
C LEU A 495 -21.97 -0.30 -10.78
N SER A 496 -23.20 0.17 -10.95
CA SER A 496 -24.26 -0.53 -11.66
C SER A 496 -24.79 0.29 -12.84
N LEU A 497 -25.11 -0.39 -13.94
CA LEU A 497 -25.89 0.16 -15.06
C LEU A 497 -27.34 -0.27 -14.89
N GLU A 498 -28.26 0.70 -14.86
CA GLU A 498 -29.67 0.44 -14.59
C GLU A 498 -30.57 1.18 -15.61
N THR A 499 -31.74 0.63 -15.89
CA THR A 499 -32.78 1.28 -16.72
C THR A 499 -34.12 1.36 -16.02
N SER A 500 -34.93 2.35 -16.41
CA SER A 500 -36.30 2.54 -15.97
C SER A 500 -37.21 2.87 -17.16
N ALA A 501 -38.41 2.30 -17.18
CA ALA A 501 -39.44 2.55 -18.20
C ALA A 501 -40.68 3.29 -17.62
N ASP A 502 -40.64 3.66 -16.34
CA ASP A 502 -41.76 4.22 -15.57
C ASP A 502 -41.40 5.55 -14.89
N GLY A 503 -40.54 6.33 -15.54
CA GLY A 503 -40.12 7.65 -15.06
C GLY A 503 -39.17 7.62 -13.85
N GLY A 504 -38.45 6.52 -13.63
CA GLY A 504 -37.49 6.36 -12.54
C GLY A 504 -38.07 5.77 -11.26
N THR A 505 -39.31 5.26 -11.29
CA THR A 505 -39.98 4.64 -10.14
C THR A 505 -39.38 3.27 -9.84
N THR A 506 -39.16 2.46 -10.86
CA THR A 506 -38.47 1.17 -10.76
C THR A 506 -37.23 1.14 -11.64
N TRP A 507 -36.18 0.46 -11.16
CA TRP A 507 -34.89 0.34 -11.83
C TRP A 507 -34.52 -1.11 -12.00
N GLN A 508 -34.15 -1.50 -13.22
CA GLN A 508 -33.73 -2.85 -13.58
C GLN A 508 -32.26 -2.84 -13.99
N PRO A 509 -31.43 -3.79 -13.50
CA PRO A 509 -30.04 -3.89 -13.91
C PRO A 509 -29.94 -4.23 -15.40
N VAL A 510 -28.90 -3.70 -16.05
CA VAL A 510 -28.62 -3.93 -17.48
C VAL A 510 -27.31 -4.69 -17.59
N PRO A 511 -27.33 -5.97 -18.03
CA PRO A 511 -26.13 -6.71 -18.37
C PRO A 511 -25.26 -5.96 -19.39
N PHE A 512 -23.95 -6.00 -19.22
CA PHE A 512 -23.03 -5.39 -20.17
C PHE A 512 -21.76 -6.21 -20.34
N THR A 513 -21.04 -5.92 -21.43
CA THR A 513 -19.73 -6.50 -21.73
C THR A 513 -18.69 -5.39 -21.72
N THR A 514 -17.56 -5.60 -21.05
CA THR A 514 -16.39 -4.74 -21.12
C THR A 514 -15.28 -5.41 -21.92
N THR A 515 -14.47 -4.62 -22.62
CA THR A 515 -13.30 -5.12 -23.35
C THR A 515 -12.12 -4.19 -23.11
N PRO A 516 -11.12 -4.60 -22.31
CA PRO A 516 -9.86 -3.87 -22.21
C PRO A 516 -9.12 -3.92 -23.56
N HIS A 517 -8.28 -2.92 -23.83
CA HIS A 517 -7.56 -2.89 -25.10
C HIS A 517 -6.58 -4.07 -25.24
N GLY A 518 -6.83 -4.95 -26.21
CA GLY A 518 -5.96 -6.10 -26.50
C GLY A 518 -6.21 -7.32 -25.62
N GLU A 519 -7.30 -7.33 -24.87
CA GLU A 519 -7.73 -8.44 -24.01
C GLU A 519 -9.12 -8.96 -24.42
N GLU A 520 -9.47 -10.15 -23.93
CA GLU A 520 -10.75 -10.78 -24.22
C GLU A 520 -11.93 -10.02 -23.56
N PRO A 521 -13.12 -10.04 -24.18
CA PRO A 521 -14.32 -9.48 -23.58
C PRO A 521 -14.69 -10.15 -22.25
N GLN A 522 -15.18 -9.34 -21.31
CA GLN A 522 -15.64 -9.77 -19.98
C GLN A 522 -17.13 -9.47 -19.84
N GLU A 523 -17.93 -10.48 -19.51
CA GLU A 523 -19.37 -10.36 -19.32
C GLU A 523 -19.73 -10.02 -17.87
N HIS A 524 -20.65 -9.06 -17.70
CA HIS A 524 -21.17 -8.63 -16.40
C HIS A 524 -22.69 -8.84 -16.36
N PRO A 525 -23.16 -10.09 -16.18
CA PRO A 525 -24.58 -10.45 -16.30
C PRO A 525 -25.47 -9.80 -15.23
N THR A 526 -24.89 -9.36 -14.12
CA THR A 526 -25.61 -8.64 -13.05
C THR A 526 -25.77 -7.15 -13.34
N GLY A 527 -25.16 -6.64 -14.42
CA GLY A 527 -25.15 -5.22 -14.75
C GLY A 527 -24.35 -4.38 -13.76
N SER A 528 -23.34 -4.96 -13.11
CA SER A 528 -22.50 -4.24 -12.13
C SER A 528 -21.06 -4.71 -12.11
N VAL A 529 -20.15 -3.80 -11.73
CA VAL A 529 -18.72 -4.06 -11.49
C VAL A 529 -18.29 -3.55 -10.11
N THR A 530 -17.20 -4.13 -9.60
CA THR A 530 -16.53 -3.76 -8.35
C THR A 530 -15.03 -4.09 -8.44
N GLY A 531 -14.23 -3.58 -7.51
CA GLY A 531 -12.79 -3.83 -7.42
C GLY A 531 -11.99 -3.14 -8.52
N TRP A 532 -10.92 -3.81 -8.95
CA TRP A 532 -9.89 -3.22 -9.81
C TRP A 532 -10.05 -3.60 -11.29
N SER A 533 -10.17 -2.60 -12.16
CA SER A 533 -10.29 -2.81 -13.63
C SER A 533 -8.97 -2.88 -14.39
N GLY A 534 -7.83 -2.86 -13.69
CA GLY A 534 -6.53 -2.65 -14.32
C GLY A 534 -6.09 -1.18 -14.39
N ARG A 535 -6.95 -0.24 -13.96
CA ARG A 535 -6.77 1.22 -14.16
C ARG A 535 -6.59 1.60 -15.63
N VAL A 536 -7.28 0.90 -16.53
CA VAL A 536 -7.31 1.15 -17.97
C VAL A 536 -8.73 1.43 -18.43
N TRP A 537 -8.89 2.10 -19.57
CA TRP A 537 -10.20 2.28 -20.18
C TRP A 537 -10.65 1.00 -20.89
N HIS A 538 -11.86 0.55 -20.56
CA HIS A 538 -12.56 -0.54 -21.21
C HIS A 538 -13.57 0.02 -22.21
N ARG A 539 -13.70 -0.60 -23.37
CA ARG A 539 -14.88 -0.39 -24.21
C ARG A 539 -16.05 -1.14 -23.58
N LEU A 540 -17.17 -0.48 -23.40
CA LEU A 540 -18.39 -1.10 -22.89
C LEU A 540 -19.47 -1.15 -23.97
N THR A 541 -20.20 -2.27 -24.01
CA THR A 541 -21.45 -2.41 -24.77
C THR A 541 -22.54 -3.04 -23.93
N ALA A 542 -23.76 -2.49 -24.00
CA ALA A 542 -24.93 -3.04 -23.31
C ALA A 542 -26.16 -2.95 -24.21
N ASP A 543 -26.93 -4.04 -24.32
CA ASP A 543 -28.20 -4.04 -25.04
C ASP A 543 -29.30 -3.48 -24.12
N LEU A 544 -30.06 -2.51 -24.62
CA LEU A 544 -31.09 -1.80 -23.85
C LEU A 544 -32.50 -2.31 -24.17
N PRO A 545 -33.41 -2.35 -23.18
CA PRO A 545 -34.79 -2.77 -23.42
C PRO A 545 -35.58 -1.73 -24.22
N GLN A 546 -36.68 -2.18 -24.80
CA GLN A 546 -37.57 -1.33 -25.60
C GLN A 546 -38.61 -0.66 -24.69
N ALA A 547 -38.68 0.67 -24.73
CA ALA A 547 -39.69 1.47 -24.06
C ALA A 547 -39.82 2.84 -24.74
N ARG A 548 -41.01 3.44 -24.68
CA ARG A 548 -41.24 4.80 -25.23
C ARG A 548 -40.53 5.89 -24.43
N GLN A 549 -40.23 5.64 -23.17
CA GLN A 549 -39.52 6.55 -22.27
C GLN A 549 -38.51 5.75 -21.45
N LEU A 550 -37.49 5.22 -22.12
CA LEU A 550 -36.41 4.52 -21.45
C LEU A 550 -35.42 5.52 -20.85
N THR A 551 -35.26 5.49 -19.54
CA THR A 551 -34.19 6.22 -18.83
C THR A 551 -33.08 5.23 -18.48
N THR A 552 -31.83 5.60 -18.73
CA THR A 552 -30.64 4.79 -18.39
C THR A 552 -29.77 5.58 -17.43
N ARG A 553 -29.24 4.93 -16.39
CA ARG A 553 -28.28 5.56 -15.47
C ARG A 553 -27.14 4.66 -15.07
N TRP A 554 -26.01 5.29 -14.76
CA TRP A 554 -24.99 4.72 -13.89
C TRP A 554 -25.30 5.07 -12.45
N ARG A 555 -25.15 4.10 -11.55
CA ARG A 555 -25.27 4.28 -10.09
C ARG A 555 -24.01 3.75 -9.43
N TYR A 556 -23.29 4.61 -8.72
CA TYR A 556 -22.16 4.24 -7.88
C TYR A 556 -22.58 4.34 -6.41
N ALA A 557 -22.54 3.24 -5.69
CA ALA A 557 -22.87 3.16 -4.26
C ALA A 557 -21.62 2.76 -3.48
N THR A 558 -21.33 3.50 -2.41
CA THR A 558 -20.17 3.27 -1.54
C THR A 558 -20.58 2.89 -0.13
N ASP A 559 -19.71 2.19 0.58
CA ASP A 559 -19.91 1.85 1.99
C ASP A 559 -19.42 2.97 2.94
N GLN A 560 -19.34 2.70 4.24
CA GLN A 560 -18.93 3.68 5.23
C GLN A 560 -17.41 3.78 5.43
N LEU A 561 -16.66 2.73 5.10
CA LEU A 561 -15.29 2.54 5.57
C LEU A 561 -14.29 3.16 4.62
N TYR A 562 -14.17 2.59 3.42
CA TYR A 562 -13.15 2.95 2.46
C TYR A 562 -13.77 3.18 1.09
N VAL A 563 -12.94 3.67 0.18
CA VAL A 563 -13.28 3.85 -1.22
C VAL A 563 -12.06 3.53 -2.04
N GLY A 564 -12.29 3.01 -3.24
CA GLY A 564 -11.26 2.98 -4.27
C GLY A 564 -11.05 4.35 -4.91
N ARG A 565 -10.57 4.34 -6.14
CA ARG A 565 -10.45 5.52 -7.00
C ARG A 565 -11.78 6.03 -7.59
N GLY A 566 -12.87 5.28 -7.39
CA GLY A 566 -14.17 5.52 -8.02
C GLY A 566 -14.22 5.01 -9.46
N ALA A 567 -15.14 5.56 -10.24
CA ALA A 567 -15.38 5.17 -11.62
C ALA A 567 -15.40 6.38 -12.55
N TYR A 568 -15.03 6.15 -13.80
CA TYR A 568 -15.17 7.11 -14.87
C TYR A 568 -15.92 6.52 -16.05
N VAL A 569 -16.77 7.36 -16.64
CA VAL A 569 -17.55 7.05 -17.84
C VAL A 569 -17.32 8.15 -18.86
N ASP A 570 -17.09 7.76 -20.11
CA ASP A 570 -16.81 8.69 -21.20
C ASP A 570 -17.41 8.18 -22.51
N ALA A 571 -17.60 9.07 -23.49
CA ALA A 571 -18.11 8.76 -24.82
C ALA A 571 -19.45 8.00 -24.82
N LEU A 572 -20.39 8.41 -23.97
CA LEU A 572 -21.72 7.83 -23.88
C LEU A 572 -22.49 8.00 -25.19
N ARG A 573 -22.91 6.87 -25.78
CA ARG A 573 -23.66 6.85 -27.03
C ARG A 573 -24.69 5.75 -27.04
N VAL A 574 -25.90 6.07 -27.46
CA VAL A 574 -27.00 5.11 -27.66
C VAL A 574 -27.36 5.10 -29.12
N ASP A 575 -27.18 3.96 -29.77
CA ASP A 575 -27.51 3.73 -31.17
C ASP A 575 -28.66 2.70 -31.27
N SER A 576 -29.45 2.79 -32.34
CA SER A 576 -30.32 1.73 -32.81
C SER A 576 -30.08 1.55 -34.29
N GLY A 577 -29.44 0.43 -34.67
CA GLY A 577 -28.91 0.27 -36.02
C GLY A 577 -27.96 1.43 -36.38
N ASP A 578 -28.30 2.15 -37.46
CA ASP A 578 -27.57 3.34 -37.93
C ASP A 578 -28.09 4.65 -37.33
N GLN A 579 -29.21 4.62 -36.60
CA GLN A 579 -29.80 5.79 -35.97
C GLN A 579 -29.14 6.07 -34.61
N VAL A 580 -28.70 7.31 -34.41
CA VAL A 580 -28.12 7.77 -33.14
C VAL A 580 -29.21 8.42 -32.29
N LEU A 581 -29.60 7.75 -31.20
CA LEU A 581 -30.62 8.24 -30.26
C LEU A 581 -30.04 9.22 -29.24
N PHE A 582 -28.77 9.04 -28.88
CA PHE A 582 -28.02 9.92 -27.97
C PHE A 582 -26.53 9.84 -28.30
N ASP A 583 -25.85 10.98 -28.35
CA ASP A 583 -24.38 11.01 -28.46
C ASP A 583 -23.83 12.16 -27.63
N GLU A 584 -23.09 11.84 -26.56
CA GLU A 584 -22.45 12.82 -25.67
C GLU A 584 -21.53 13.80 -26.42
N ALA A 585 -20.97 13.42 -27.58
CA ALA A 585 -20.17 14.34 -28.38
C ALA A 585 -20.99 15.52 -28.93
N ARG A 586 -22.33 15.43 -28.94
CA ARG A 586 -23.24 16.51 -29.34
C ARG A 586 -23.55 17.38 -28.11
N PRO A 587 -23.20 18.68 -28.10
CA PRO A 587 -23.43 19.55 -26.93
C PRO A 587 -24.90 19.60 -26.46
N ALA A 588 -25.85 19.51 -27.39
CA ALA A 588 -27.28 19.47 -27.08
C ALA A 588 -27.71 18.19 -26.34
N ASP A 589 -27.03 17.06 -26.60
CA ASP A 589 -27.29 15.80 -25.89
C ASP A 589 -26.61 15.80 -24.52
N ALA A 590 -25.32 16.16 -24.46
CA ALA A 590 -24.56 16.21 -23.22
C ALA A 590 -25.20 17.14 -22.17
N ALA A 591 -25.76 18.29 -22.59
CA ALA A 591 -26.43 19.22 -21.68
C ALA A 591 -27.70 18.66 -21.01
N ARG A 592 -28.22 17.52 -21.47
CA ARG A 592 -29.40 16.85 -20.90
C ARG A 592 -29.05 15.74 -19.92
N ILE A 593 -27.77 15.44 -19.72
CA ILE A 593 -27.33 14.47 -18.71
C ILE A 593 -27.58 15.07 -17.32
N VAL A 594 -28.21 14.30 -16.45
CA VAL A 594 -28.44 14.67 -15.04
C VAL A 594 -27.42 13.94 -14.17
N ALA A 595 -26.53 14.69 -13.55
CA ALA A 595 -25.49 14.17 -12.66
C ALA A 595 -25.80 14.54 -11.20
N VAL A 596 -25.83 13.54 -10.32
CA VAL A 596 -25.93 13.69 -8.86
C VAL A 596 -24.70 13.04 -8.25
N GLY A 597 -23.80 13.83 -7.66
CA GLY A 597 -22.51 13.37 -7.12
C GLY A 597 -21.42 13.11 -8.17
N TRP A 598 -21.80 12.84 -9.42
CA TRP A 598 -20.87 12.78 -10.54
C TRP A 598 -20.45 14.17 -11.00
N VAL A 599 -19.19 14.32 -11.43
CA VAL A 599 -18.63 15.58 -11.92
C VAL A 599 -17.86 15.37 -13.22
N ALA A 600 -17.85 16.40 -14.08
CA ALA A 600 -16.95 16.40 -15.23
C ALA A 600 -15.50 16.59 -14.74
N SER A 601 -14.64 15.59 -14.98
CA SER A 601 -13.23 15.59 -14.58
C SER A 601 -12.34 15.77 -15.81
N ARG A 602 -11.23 16.50 -15.61
CA ARG A 602 -10.18 16.72 -16.62
C ARG A 602 -8.88 16.02 -16.24
N ASP A 603 -8.94 15.14 -15.25
CA ASP A 603 -7.79 14.63 -14.54
C ASP A 603 -6.73 14.02 -15.48
#